data_AF-A0A658NNB9-F1
#
_entry.id   AF-A0A658NNB9-F1
#
_cell.length_a   1.000
_cell.length_b   1.000
_cell.length_c   1.000
_cell.angle_alpha   90.00
_cell.angle_beta   90.00
_cell.angle_gamma   90.00
#
_symmetry.space_group_name_H-M   'P 1'
#
loop_
_entity.id
_entity.type
_entity.pdbx_description
1 polymer ?
#
loop_
_entity_poly.entity_id
_entity_poly.type
_entity_poly.pdbx_seq_one_letter_code
_entity_poly.pdbx_strand_id
1 'polypeptide(L)' 'MNETSRVNIRILEREYQVACPPDERAALLDSAELLNARMREIRDGGRVVGLERIAVMAALNIANDLIRSRDRG' A
#
# COMPACT_ATOMS: atom_id res chain seq x y z
N MET A 1 19.11 20.25 4.86
CA MET A 1 19.07 19.08 3.96
C MET A 1 18.21 18.05 4.66
N ASN A 2 17.05 17.67 4.11
CA ASN A 2 16.27 16.56 4.67
C ASN A 2 17.00 15.27 4.33
N GLU A 3 17.50 14.58 5.35
CA GLU A 3 18.23 13.33 5.18
C GLU A 3 17.24 12.18 4.94
N THR A 4 17.27 11.60 3.74
CA THR A 4 16.46 10.43 3.39
C THR A 4 16.93 9.21 4.18
N SER A 5 16.03 8.65 4.99
CA SER A 5 16.30 7.45 5.79
C SER A 5 15.66 6.22 5.17
N ARG A 6 16.11 5.02 5.55
CA ARG A 6 15.45 3.78 5.14
C ARG A 6 14.41 3.37 6.18
N VAL A 7 13.14 3.33 5.78
CA VAL A 7 12.03 2.91 6.63
C VAL A 7 11.66 1.48 6.27
N ASN A 8 11.60 0.61 7.29
CA ASN A 8 11.11 -0.75 7.13
C ASN A 8 9.59 -0.75 7.29
N ILE A 9 8.89 -1.30 6.30
CA ILE A 9 7.44 -1.50 6.33
C ILE A 9 7.13 -2.97 6.10
N ARG A 10 5.98 -3.41 6.62
CA ARG A 10 5.49 -4.77 6.44
C ARG A 10 4.14 -4.74 5.75
N ILE A 11 4.04 -5.43 4.62
CA ILE A 11 2.80 -5.59 3.87
C ILE A 11 2.53 -7.09 3.78
N LEU A 12 1.43 -7.54 4.37
CA LEU A 12 1.16 -8.95 4.68
C LEU A 12 2.33 -9.63 5.40
N GLU A 13 2.96 -10.60 4.73
CA GLU A 13 4.03 -11.46 5.23
C GLU A 13 5.38 -11.07 4.63
N ARG A 14 5.44 -9.90 3.97
CA ARG A 14 6.65 -9.40 3.31
C ARG A 14 7.12 -8.11 3.96
N GLU A 15 8.41 -8.05 4.21
CA GLU A 15 9.09 -6.85 4.68
C GLU A 15 9.73 -6.13 3.49
N TYR A 16 9.62 -4.81 3.50
CA TYR A 16 10.18 -3.93 2.49
C TYR A 16 10.95 -2.82 3.16
N GLN A 17 12.04 -2.42 2.52
CA GLN A 17 12.84 -1.27 2.94
C GLN A 17 12.70 -0.18 1.88
N VAL A 18 12.16 0.97 2.28
CA VAL A 18 11.85 2.09 1.39
C VAL A 18 12.66 3.30 1.81
N ALA A 19 13.33 3.94 0.85
CA ALA A 19 13.97 5.22 1.09
C ALA A 19 12.90 6.30 1.26
N CYS A 20 12.92 7.02 2.37
CA CYS A 20 11.86 7.94 2.77
C CYS A 20 12.43 9.18 3.46
N PRO A 21 12.12 10.39 2.96
CA PRO A 21 12.35 11.64 3.67
C PRO A 21 11.58 11.69 4.99
N PRO A 22 12.06 12.42 6.02
CA PRO A 22 11.41 12.47 7.32
C PRO A 22 9.96 12.97 7.28
N ASP A 23 9.67 13.91 6.39
CA ASP A 23 8.38 14.54 6.16
C ASP A 23 7.36 13.62 5.45
N GLU A 24 7.83 12.62 4.71
CA GLU A 24 6.97 11.65 4.02
C GLU A 24 6.74 10.37 4.83
N ARG A 25 7.46 10.19 5.94
CA ARG A 25 7.43 8.94 6.73
C ARG A 25 6.03 8.56 7.19
N ALA A 26 5.25 9.53 7.67
CA ALA A 26 3.87 9.28 8.09
C ALA A 26 3.02 8.81 6.90
N ALA A 27 3.07 9.52 5.78
CA ALA A 27 2.34 9.19 4.56
C ALA A 27 2.72 7.80 4.01
N LEU A 28 4.00 7.41 4.08
CA LEU A 28 4.45 6.07 3.71
C LEU A 28 3.84 4.98 4.60
N LEU A 29 3.84 5.18 5.92
CA LEU A 29 3.26 4.23 6.86
C LEU A 29 1.75 4.07 6.63
N ASP A 30 1.03 5.19 6.48
CA ASP A 30 -0.40 5.18 6.19
C ASP A 30 -0.72 4.47 4.85
N SER A 31 0.09 4.73 3.82
CA SER A 31 -0.04 4.07 2.52
C SER A 31 0.22 2.56 2.59
N ALA A 32 1.21 2.14 3.40
CA ALA A 32 1.53 0.74 3.61
C ALA A 32 0.41 0.01 4.38
N GLU A 33 -0.14 0.65 5.42
CA GLU A 33 -1.29 0.15 6.19
C GLU A 33 -2.51 -0.05 5.28
N LEU A 34 -2.84 0.95 4.46
CA LEU A 34 -3.95 0.90 3.50
C LEU A 34 -3.76 -0.24 2.50
N LEU A 35 -2.59 -0.37 1.90
CA LEU A 35 -2.29 -1.45 0.97
C LEU A 35 -2.40 -2.83 1.65
N ASN A 36 -1.85 -2.97 2.86
CA ASN A 36 -1.93 -4.19 3.65
C ASN A 36 -3.38 -4.59 3.97
N ALA A 37 -4.23 -3.63 4.35
CA ALA A 37 -5.65 -3.89 4.61
C ALA A 37 -6.37 -4.40 3.35
N ARG A 38 -6.19 -3.71 2.20
CA ARG A 38 -6.78 -4.14 0.92
C ARG A 38 -6.30 -5.50 0.46
N MET A 39 -5.01 -5.81 0.64
CA MET A 39 -4.47 -7.12 0.32
C MET A 39 -5.04 -8.23 1.21
N ARG A 40 -5.29 -7.96 2.50
CA ARG A 40 -5.95 -8.91 3.42
C ARG A 40 -7.39 -9.18 2.99
N GLU A 41 -8.17 -8.15 2.70
CA GLU A 41 -9.55 -8.29 2.21
C GLU A 41 -9.64 -9.21 0.98
N ILE A 42 -8.74 -9.03 0.01
CA ILE A 42 -8.71 -9.84 -1.22
C ILE A 42 -8.28 -11.29 -0.92
N ARG A 43 -7.26 -11.47 -0.08
CA ARG A 43 -6.76 -12.79 0.31
C ARG A 43 -7.84 -13.58 1.06
N ASP A 44 -8.47 -12.95 2.03
CA ASP A 44 -9.46 -13.59 2.91
C ASP A 44 -10.76 -13.89 2.14
N GLY A 45 -11.03 -13.16 1.06
CA GLY A 45 -12.11 -13.48 0.11
C GLY A 45 -11.89 -14.74 -0.72
N GLY A 46 -10.67 -15.30 -0.76
CA GLY A 46 -10.36 -16.62 -1.37
C GLY A 46 -10.48 -16.71 -2.90
N ARG A 47 -10.92 -15.64 -3.59
CA ARG A 47 -11.13 -15.64 -5.06
C ARG A 47 -9.85 -15.45 -5.86
N VAL A 48 -8.82 -14.85 -5.26
CA VAL A 48 -7.55 -14.53 -5.92
C VAL A 48 -6.44 -15.31 -5.24
N VAL A 49 -5.71 -16.11 -6.02
CA VAL A 49 -4.58 -16.91 -5.53
C VAL A 49 -3.28 -16.30 -6.02
N GLY A 50 -2.31 -16.17 -5.10
CA GLY A 50 -0.97 -15.67 -5.36
C GLY A 50 -0.77 -14.23 -4.88
N LEU A 51 0.28 -14.03 -4.07
CA LEU A 51 0.59 -12.74 -3.44
C LEU A 51 0.80 -11.60 -4.45
N GLU A 52 1.42 -11.89 -5.60
CA GLU A 52 1.65 -10.91 -6.65
C GLU A 52 0.32 -10.40 -7.25
N ARG A 53 -0.61 -11.32 -7.57
CA ARG A 53 -1.94 -10.95 -8.08
C ARG A 53 -2.75 -10.19 -7.04
N ILE A 54 -2.67 -10.60 -5.77
CA ILE A 54 -3.31 -9.90 -4.66
C ILE A 54 -2.79 -8.45 -4.56
N ALA A 55 -1.47 -8.25 -4.68
CA ALA A 55 -0.86 -6.93 -4.63
C ALA A 55 -1.33 -6.03 -5.78
N VAL A 56 -1.32 -6.56 -7.01
CA VAL A 56 -1.79 -5.83 -8.21
C VAL A 56 -3.26 -5.44 -8.07
N MET A 57 -4.12 -6.37 -7.65
CA MET A 57 -5.55 -6.10 -7.45
C MET A 57 -5.80 -5.07 -6.34
N ALA A 58 -5.07 -5.17 -5.22
CA ALA A 58 -5.18 -4.18 -4.13
C ALA A 58 -4.77 -2.78 -4.61
N ALA A 59 -3.66 -2.67 -5.34
CA ALA A 59 -3.20 -1.41 -5.91
C ALA A 59 -4.21 -0.80 -6.90
N LEU A 60 -4.77 -1.63 -7.79
CA LEU A 60 -5.80 -1.19 -8.75
C LEU A 60 -7.07 -0.69 -8.04
N ASN A 61 -7.51 -1.38 -6.97
CA ASN A 61 -8.67 -0.94 -6.19
C ASN A 61 -8.43 0.42 -5.54
N ILE A 62 -7.27 0.62 -4.91
CA ILE A 62 -6.90 1.90 -4.29
C ILE A 62 -6.82 3.03 -5.34
N ALA A 63 -6.20 2.76 -6.49
CA ALA A 63 -6.10 3.73 -7.57
C ALA A 63 -7.49 4.12 -8.11
N ASN A 64 -8.39 3.15 -8.30
CA ASN A 64 -9.76 3.40 -8.71
C ASN A 64 -10.54 4.22 -7.66
N ASP A 65 -10.35 3.95 -6.36
CA ASP A 65 -10.97 4.73 -5.28
C ASP A 65 -10.52 6.21 -5.35
N LEU A 66 -9.23 6.46 -5.57
CA LEU A 66 -8.67 7.81 -5.74
C LEU A 66 -9.21 8.51 -7.00
N ILE A 67 -9.29 7.82 -8.13
CA ILE A 67 -9.85 8.38 -9.38
C ILE A 67 -11.31 8.77 -9.14
N ARG A 68 -12.12 7.87 -8.54
CA ARG A 68 -13.52 8.14 -8.22
C ARG A 68 -13.72 9.25 -7.18
N SER A 69 -12.78 9.46 -6.26
CA SER A 69 -12.85 10.58 -5.33
C SER A 69 -12.56 11.92 -6.01
N ARG A 70 -11.69 11.92 -7.03
CA ARG A 70 -11.38 13.11 -7.84
C ARG A 70 -12.51 13.47 -8.79
N ASP A 71 -13.12 12.47 -9.44
CA ASP A 71 -14.22 12.70 -10.40
C ASP A 71 -15.55 13.15 -9.74
N ARG A 72 -15.67 13.01 -8.41
CA ARG A 72 -16.83 13.45 -7.63
C ARG A 72 -16.65 14.81 -6.95
N GLY A 73 -15.51 15.47 -7.15
CA GLY A 73 -15.22 16.84 -6.72
C GLY A 73 -15.25 17.80 -7.89
#